data_AF-A0A9P5ULZ6-F1
#
_entry.id   AF-A0A9P5ULZ6-F1
#
_cell.length_a   1.000
_cell.length_b   1.000
_cell.length_c   1.000
_cell.angle_alpha   90.00
_cell.angle_beta   90.00
_cell.angle_gamma   90.00
#
_symmetry.space_group_name_H-M   'P 1'
#
loop_
_entity.id
_entity.type
_entity.pdbx_description
1 polymer ?
#
loop_
_entity_poly.entity_id
_entity_poly.type
_entity_poly.pdbx_seq_one_letter_code
_entity_poly.pdbx_strand_id
1 'polypeptide(L)'
;MIYTDESTVFKWLVSIIGSTIFLTWCCILFLHFRFRVCLKAQGNKPEDLPYVSWGYPYRHYLASVIAFCCMLSSIYLSIDTKPSKDDPDYSSARDSWAQGMLGAWSPWGMSLILYFGYKFFKSTKIVNPAEADLDTGRWIPKALEENAKPVPKWKKILSNFI
;
A
#
# COMPACT_ATOMS: atom_id res chain seq x y z
N MET A 1 1.36 40.48 -0.94
CA MET A 1 0.71 39.25 -0.44
C MET A 1 0.36 38.39 -1.64
N ILE A 2 0.90 37.17 -1.73
CA ILE A 2 0.54 36.22 -2.80
C ILE A 2 -0.79 35.59 -2.38
N TYR A 3 -1.91 36.14 -2.83
CA TYR A 3 -3.22 35.51 -2.66
C TYR A 3 -3.33 34.40 -3.70
N THR A 4 -3.24 33.15 -3.26
CA THR A 4 -3.58 32.00 -4.09
C THR A 4 -5.05 31.69 -3.85
N ASP A 5 -5.79 31.42 -4.92
CA ASP A 5 -7.21 31.08 -4.85
C ASP A 5 -7.45 29.84 -3.95
N GLU A 6 -8.51 29.84 -3.15
CA GLU A 6 -8.81 28.77 -2.18
C GLU A 6 -8.94 27.40 -2.90
N SER A 7 -9.51 27.42 -4.11
CA SER A 7 -9.67 26.23 -4.94
C SER A 7 -8.33 25.61 -5.33
N THR A 8 -7.29 26.43 -5.47
CA THR A 8 -5.96 25.99 -5.88
C THR A 8 -5.26 25.27 -4.72
N VAL A 9 -5.32 25.82 -3.50
CA VAL A 9 -4.76 25.17 -2.30
C VAL A 9 -5.46 23.85 -2.01
N PHE A 10 -6.79 23.80 -2.15
CA PHE A 10 -7.55 22.57 -1.97
C PHE A 10 -7.10 21.46 -2.95
N LYS A 11 -6.90 21.80 -4.23
CA LYS A 11 -6.38 20.84 -5.23
C LYS A 11 -5.01 20.27 -4.83
N TRP A 12 -4.13 21.08 -4.23
CA TRP A 12 -2.82 20.61 -3.76
C TRP A 12 -2.97 19.55 -2.67
N LEU A 13 -3.80 19.84 -1.66
CA LEU A 13 -4.03 18.92 -0.55
C LEU A 13 -4.64 17.60 -1.02
N VAL A 14 -5.63 17.65 -1.91
CA VAL A 14 -6.26 16.46 -2.49
C VAL A 14 -5.24 15.62 -3.26
N SER A 15 -4.38 16.26 -4.07
CA SER A 15 -3.35 15.55 -4.85
C SER A 15 -2.33 14.84 -3.94
N ILE A 16 -1.94 15.47 -2.83
CA ILE A 16 -1.01 14.89 -1.85
C ILE A 16 -1.65 13.70 -1.12
N ILE A 17 -2.90 13.85 -0.68
CA ILE A 17 -3.63 12.78 0.04
C ILE A 17 -3.84 11.58 -0.88
N GLY A 18 -4.29 11.80 -2.12
CA GLY A 18 -4.50 10.74 -3.10
C GLY A 18 -3.24 9.91 -3.35
N SER A 19 -2.10 10.59 -3.55
CA SER A 19 -0.80 9.93 -3.75
C SER A 19 -0.32 9.18 -2.51
N THR A 20 -0.58 9.71 -1.30
CA THR A 20 -0.23 9.06 -0.03
C THR A 20 -1.02 7.77 0.19
N ILE A 21 -2.30 7.72 -0.19
CA ILE A 21 -3.14 6.53 -0.06
C ILE A 21 -2.56 5.37 -0.89
N PHE A 22 -2.14 5.63 -2.13
CA PHE A 22 -1.51 4.59 -2.97
C PHE A 22 -0.24 4.03 -2.33
N LEU A 23 0.60 4.91 -1.77
CA LEU A 23 1.80 4.50 -1.04
C LEU A 23 1.44 3.62 0.18
N THR A 24 0.41 3.99 0.94
CA THR A 24 -0.08 3.18 2.08
C THR A 24 -0.52 1.79 1.64
N TRP A 25 -1.26 1.67 0.52
CA TRP A 25 -1.64 0.36 -0.02
C TRP A 25 -0.43 -0.49 -0.42
N CYS A 26 0.58 0.10 -1.05
CA CYS A 26 1.83 -0.59 -1.36
C CYS A 26 2.52 -1.13 -0.09
N CYS A 27 2.60 -0.32 0.97
CA CYS A 27 3.15 -0.73 2.26
C CYS A 27 2.36 -1.88 2.90
N ILE A 28 1.02 -1.80 2.91
CA ILE A 28 0.15 -2.85 3.45
C ILE A 28 0.38 -4.17 2.69
N LEU A 29 0.42 -4.12 1.36
CA LEU A 29 0.63 -5.30 0.52
C LEU A 29 2.02 -5.91 0.77
N PHE A 30 3.06 -5.08 0.88
CA PHE A 30 4.41 -5.54 1.19
C PHE A 30 4.51 -6.22 2.57
N LEU A 31 3.89 -5.62 3.60
CA LEU A 31 3.84 -6.20 4.94
C LEU A 31 3.07 -7.52 4.96
N HIS A 32 1.94 -7.57 4.27
CA HIS A 32 1.15 -8.80 4.14
C HIS A 32 1.93 -9.90 3.42
N PHE A 33 2.65 -9.58 2.34
CA PHE A 33 3.53 -10.54 1.66
C PHE A 33 4.60 -11.09 2.60
N ARG A 34 5.31 -10.21 3.32
CA ARG A 34 6.34 -10.62 4.28
C ARG A 34 5.79 -11.46 5.41
N PHE A 35 4.63 -11.11 5.96
CA PHE A 35 3.96 -11.88 7.00
C PHE A 35 3.74 -13.34 6.56
N ARG A 36 3.30 -13.55 5.31
CA ARG A 36 3.08 -14.89 4.76
C ARG A 36 4.38 -15.66 4.53
N VAL A 37 5.46 -14.96 4.15
CA VAL A 37 6.80 -15.55 4.04
C VAL A 37 7.30 -16.00 5.42
N CYS A 38 7.14 -15.18 6.47
CA CYS A 38 7.49 -15.56 7.84
C CYS A 38 6.71 -16.79 8.32
N LEU A 39 5.39 -16.80 8.09
CA LEU A 39 4.52 -17.92 8.45
C LEU A 39 4.99 -19.24 7.80
N LYS A 40 5.33 -19.19 6.50
CA LYS A 40 5.84 -20.35 5.77
C LYS A 40 7.23 -20.79 6.26
N ALA A 41 8.11 -19.85 6.58
CA ALA A 41 9.46 -20.14 7.07
C ALA A 41 9.46 -20.83 8.46
N GLN A 42 8.45 -20.55 9.29
CA GLN A 42 8.28 -21.16 10.62
C GLN A 42 7.51 -22.49 10.59
N GLY A 43 7.08 -22.95 9.41
CA GLY A 43 6.32 -24.20 9.26
C GLY A 43 4.84 -24.10 9.68
N ASN A 44 4.34 -22.91 9.98
CA ASN A 44 2.95 -22.67 10.34
C ASN A 44 2.03 -22.77 9.11
N LYS A 45 0.86 -23.39 9.26
CA LYS A 45 -0.09 -23.51 8.15
C LYS A 45 -0.94 -22.24 8.06
N PRO A 46 -1.30 -21.78 6.84
CA PRO A 46 -2.24 -20.68 6.66
C PRO A 46 -3.60 -20.91 7.33
N GLU A 47 -4.00 -22.16 7.53
CA GLU A 47 -5.25 -22.60 8.15
C GLU A 47 -5.27 -22.37 9.68
N ASP A 48 -4.11 -22.28 10.30
CA ASP A 48 -3.98 -22.04 11.75
C ASP A 48 -4.28 -20.58 12.13
N LEU A 49 -4.48 -19.72 11.13
CA LEU A 49 -4.83 -18.32 11.33
C LEU A 49 -6.34 -18.16 11.55
N PRO A 50 -6.77 -17.30 12.51
CA PRO A 50 -8.18 -16.97 12.74
C PRO A 50 -8.92 -16.50 11.48
N TYR A 51 -8.20 -15.80 10.61
CA TYR A 51 -8.72 -15.23 9.39
C TYR A 51 -7.78 -15.56 8.24
N VAL A 52 -8.30 -16.27 7.25
CA VAL A 52 -7.60 -16.59 6.02
C VAL A 52 -8.15 -15.73 4.90
N SER A 53 -7.26 -15.03 4.20
CA SER A 53 -7.65 -14.26 3.01
C SER A 53 -8.15 -15.21 1.94
N TRP A 54 -9.41 -15.06 1.53
CA TRP A 54 -9.95 -15.76 0.37
C TRP A 54 -9.01 -15.50 -0.84
N GLY A 55 -8.75 -16.52 -1.68
CA GLY A 55 -8.03 -16.38 -2.97
C GLY A 55 -6.56 -15.91 -2.92
N TYR A 56 -5.88 -16.15 -1.80
CA TYR A 56 -4.42 -16.04 -1.75
C TYR A 56 -3.79 -17.27 -2.42
N PRO A 57 -2.76 -17.13 -3.28
CA PRO A 57 -1.95 -15.93 -3.50
C PRO A 57 -2.40 -15.07 -4.70
N TYR A 58 -3.27 -15.57 -5.58
CA TYR A 58 -3.60 -14.93 -6.86
C TYR A 58 -4.09 -13.48 -6.72
N ARG A 59 -5.03 -13.24 -5.79
CA ARG A 59 -5.60 -11.89 -5.60
C ARG A 59 -4.64 -10.92 -4.92
N HIS A 60 -3.70 -11.44 -4.14
CA HIS A 60 -2.65 -10.61 -3.57
C HIS A 60 -1.73 -10.10 -4.68
N TYR A 61 -1.30 -10.96 -5.61
CA TYR A 61 -0.53 -10.54 -6.78
C TYR A 61 -1.30 -9.54 -7.63
N LEU A 62 -2.59 -9.79 -7.89
CA LEU A 62 -3.43 -8.85 -8.64
C LEU A 62 -3.48 -7.47 -7.96
N ALA A 63 -3.73 -7.43 -6.65
CA ALA A 63 -3.78 -6.17 -5.89
C ALA A 63 -2.41 -5.45 -5.90
N SER A 64 -1.30 -6.19 -5.76
CA SER A 64 0.05 -5.63 -5.85
C SER A 64 0.35 -5.04 -7.22
N VAL A 65 -0.03 -5.74 -8.31
CA VAL A 65 0.14 -5.22 -9.67
C VAL A 65 -0.68 -3.96 -9.87
N ILE A 66 -1.96 -3.94 -9.46
CA ILE A 66 -2.82 -2.77 -9.59
C ILE A 66 -2.25 -1.59 -8.79
N ALA A 67 -1.87 -1.79 -7.53
CA ALA A 67 -1.31 -0.74 -6.69
C ALA A 67 -0.03 -0.15 -7.30
N PHE A 68 0.86 -1.02 -7.82
CA PHE A 68 2.08 -0.59 -8.49
C PHE A 68 1.81 0.13 -9.82
N CYS A 69 0.84 -0.34 -10.60
CA CYS A 69 0.41 0.33 -11.83
C CYS A 69 -0.18 1.72 -11.52
N CYS A 70 -1.11 1.85 -10.57
CA CYS A 70 -1.67 3.16 -10.18
C CYS A 70 -0.59 4.13 -9.69
N MET A 71 0.38 3.62 -8.96
CA MET A 71 1.57 4.36 -8.53
C MET A 71 2.39 4.85 -9.73
N LEU A 72 2.72 3.96 -10.68
CA LEU A 72 3.47 4.35 -11.88
C LEU A 72 2.69 5.33 -12.76
N SER A 73 1.37 5.14 -12.90
CA SER A 73 0.50 6.07 -13.62
C SER A 73 0.50 7.46 -12.99
N SER A 74 0.53 7.54 -11.66
CA SER A 74 0.60 8.83 -10.93
C SER A 74 1.90 9.58 -11.23
N ILE A 75 3.03 8.85 -11.29
CA ILE A 75 4.34 9.44 -11.64
C ILE A 75 4.39 9.79 -13.13
N TYR A 76 3.88 8.92 -14.00
CA TYR A 76 3.86 9.14 -15.44
C TYR A 76 3.04 10.38 -15.82
N LEU A 77 1.82 10.52 -15.28
CA LEU A 77 0.97 11.68 -15.54
C LEU A 77 1.66 12.99 -15.13
N SER A 78 2.40 12.96 -14.01
CA SER A 78 3.19 14.09 -13.56
C SER A 78 4.32 14.47 -14.53
N ILE A 79 4.86 13.54 -15.32
CA ILE A 79 5.94 13.81 -16.28
C ILE A 79 5.39 14.21 -17.65
N ASP A 80 4.34 13.51 -18.11
CA ASP A 80 3.77 13.63 -19.45
C ASP A 80 2.96 14.93 -19.65
N THR A 81 2.31 15.43 -18.59
CA THR A 81 1.50 16.66 -18.64
C THR A 81 2.34 17.94 -18.67
N LYS A 82 3.54 17.91 -19.25
CA LYS A 82 4.41 19.07 -19.35
C LYS A 82 3.80 20.08 -20.34
N PRO A 83 3.52 21.32 -19.94
CA PRO A 83 2.92 22.31 -20.85
C PRO A 83 3.89 22.66 -21.99
N SER A 84 3.35 22.83 -23.20
CA SER A 84 4.15 23.31 -24.33
C SER A 84 4.19 24.84 -24.32
N LYS A 85 5.33 25.44 -24.68
CA LYS A 85 5.48 26.90 -24.72
C LYS A 85 4.56 27.59 -25.73
N ASP A 86 4.03 26.82 -26.68
CA ASP A 86 3.14 27.28 -27.73
C ASP A 86 1.66 27.33 -27.29
N ASP A 87 1.34 26.87 -26.08
CA ASP A 87 -0.03 26.90 -25.55
C ASP A 87 -0.48 28.32 -25.17
N PRO A 88 -1.72 28.72 -25.51
CA PRO A 88 -2.25 30.05 -25.24
C PRO A 88 -2.34 30.37 -23.73
N ASP A 89 -2.46 29.35 -22.87
CA ASP A 89 -2.53 29.46 -21.40
C ASP A 89 -1.33 28.78 -20.70
N TYR A 90 -0.12 28.94 -21.25
CA TYR A 90 1.11 28.33 -20.71
C TYR A 90 1.33 28.56 -19.21
N SER A 91 1.02 29.75 -18.68
CA SER A 91 1.25 30.06 -17.27
C SER A 91 0.41 29.18 -16.33
N SER A 92 -0.89 29.04 -16.61
CA SER A 92 -1.82 28.23 -15.79
C SER A 92 -1.55 26.74 -15.95
N ALA A 93 -1.17 26.31 -17.16
CA ALA A 93 -0.81 24.92 -17.43
C ALA A 93 0.49 24.52 -16.71
N ARG A 94 1.50 25.41 -16.69
CA ARG A 94 2.75 25.22 -15.92
C ARG A 94 2.50 25.12 -14.43
N ASP A 95 1.66 25.99 -13.88
CA ASP A 95 1.39 25.97 -12.45
C ASP A 95 0.64 24.67 -12.08
N SER A 96 -0.33 24.22 -12.90
CA SER A 96 -1.01 22.94 -12.70
C SER A 96 -0.06 21.73 -12.82
N TRP A 97 0.88 21.77 -13.77
CA TRP A 97 1.90 20.73 -13.93
C TRP A 97 2.85 20.67 -12.73
N ALA A 98 3.34 21.82 -12.26
CA ALA A 98 4.19 21.90 -11.08
C ALA A 98 3.46 21.38 -9.83
N GLN A 99 2.15 21.64 -9.72
CA GLN A 99 1.31 21.11 -8.63
C GLN A 99 1.17 19.59 -8.70
N GLY A 100 0.91 19.03 -9.89
CA GLY A 100 0.84 17.58 -10.10
C GLY A 100 2.18 16.90 -9.78
N MET A 101 3.29 17.53 -10.16
CA MET A 101 4.64 17.08 -9.81
C MET A 101 4.88 17.07 -8.31
N LEU A 102 4.60 18.18 -7.63
CA LEU A 102 4.81 18.26 -6.18
C LEU A 102 3.88 17.30 -5.43
N GLY A 103 2.61 17.20 -5.82
CA GLY A 103 1.63 16.31 -5.20
C GLY A 103 1.96 14.83 -5.40
N ALA A 104 2.41 14.45 -6.60
CA ALA A 104 2.78 13.07 -6.91
C ALA A 104 4.14 12.70 -6.30
N TRP A 105 5.13 13.59 -6.25
CA TRP A 105 6.49 13.25 -5.80
C TRP A 105 6.72 13.50 -4.31
N SER A 106 6.02 14.45 -3.69
CA SER A 106 6.23 14.82 -2.28
C SER A 106 6.03 13.64 -1.31
N PRO A 107 4.96 12.82 -1.41
CA PRO A 107 4.78 11.67 -0.52
C PRO A 107 5.88 10.63 -0.67
N TRP A 108 6.38 10.41 -1.89
CA TRP A 108 7.49 9.50 -2.15
C TRP A 108 8.79 10.00 -1.55
N GLY A 109 9.14 11.26 -1.84
CA GLY A 109 10.34 11.89 -1.29
C GLY A 109 10.33 11.85 0.23
N MET A 110 9.23 12.28 0.84
CA MET A 110 9.07 12.28 2.29
C MET A 110 9.13 10.88 2.88
N SER A 111 8.43 9.90 2.29
CA SER A 111 8.43 8.53 2.80
C SER A 111 9.80 7.87 2.71
N LEU A 112 10.52 8.04 1.59
CA LEU A 112 11.86 7.50 1.44
C LEU A 112 12.84 8.17 2.41
N ILE A 113 12.77 9.50 2.58
CA ILE A 113 13.60 10.24 3.55
C ILE A 113 13.32 9.74 4.97
N LEU A 114 12.07 9.57 5.36
CA LEU A 114 11.71 9.09 6.69
C LEU A 114 12.12 7.63 6.89
N TYR A 115 11.89 6.76 5.90
CA TYR A 115 12.23 5.35 5.96
C TYR A 115 13.75 5.14 6.02
N PHE A 116 14.48 5.71 5.07
CA PHE A 116 15.94 5.61 5.04
C PHE A 116 16.57 6.38 6.19
N GLY A 117 16.07 7.57 6.53
CA GLY A 117 16.50 8.32 7.70
C GLY A 117 16.40 7.48 8.96
N TYR A 118 15.21 6.93 9.24
CA TYR A 118 15.02 6.03 10.39
C TYR A 118 15.96 4.82 10.33
N LYS A 119 16.11 4.21 9.16
CA LYS A 119 16.98 3.04 8.98
C LYS A 119 18.47 3.36 9.18
N PHE A 120 18.96 4.51 8.73
CA PHE A 120 20.34 4.95 8.92
C PHE A 120 20.60 5.33 10.38
N PHE A 121 19.67 6.04 11.03
CA PHE A 121 19.83 6.44 12.44
C PHE A 121 19.70 5.26 13.42
N LYS A 122 18.83 4.28 13.13
CA LYS A 122 18.56 3.14 14.03
C LYS A 122 19.19 1.83 13.58
N SER A 123 19.88 1.80 12.45
CA SER A 123 20.53 0.61 11.87
C SER A 123 19.64 -0.65 11.95
N THR A 124 18.36 -0.49 11.61
CA THR A 124 17.39 -1.57 11.75
C THR A 124 17.64 -2.64 10.69
N LYS A 125 17.97 -3.85 11.14
CA LYS A 125 18.11 -5.01 10.26
C LYS A 125 16.74 -5.52 9.87
N ILE A 126 16.59 -5.91 8.61
CA ILE A 126 15.41 -6.62 8.16
C ILE A 126 15.42 -7.98 8.87
N VAL A 127 14.39 -8.24 9.69
CA VAL A 127 14.28 -9.47 10.48
C VAL A 127 14.21 -10.68 9.53
N ASN A 128 14.98 -11.72 9.87
CA ASN A 128 14.95 -12.99 9.17
C ASN A 128 13.54 -13.59 9.28
N PRO A 129 12.90 -14.01 8.17
CA PRO A 129 11.57 -14.61 8.22
C PRO A 129 11.42 -15.78 9.21
N ALA A 130 12.49 -16.55 9.44
CA ALA A 130 12.48 -17.68 10.37
C ALA A 130 12.47 -17.25 11.85
N GLU A 131 13.00 -16.06 12.16
CA GLU A 131 13.15 -15.55 13.53
C GLU A 131 12.10 -14.48 13.88
N ALA A 132 11.20 -14.17 12.93
CA ALA A 132 10.17 -13.17 13.15
C ALA A 132 9.20 -13.62 14.25
N ASP A 133 9.05 -12.83 15.30
CA ASP A 133 8.11 -13.14 16.38
C ASP A 133 6.66 -12.98 15.90
N LEU A 134 5.93 -14.10 15.79
CA LEU A 134 4.52 -14.15 15.40
C LEU A 134 3.57 -14.51 16.56
N ASP A 135 4.11 -14.98 17.69
CA ASP A 135 3.33 -15.58 18.77
C ASP A 135 3.22 -14.69 20.01
N THR A 136 4.17 -13.78 20.25
CA THR A 136 4.10 -12.87 21.40
C THR A 136 2.89 -11.95 21.29
N GLY A 137 1.99 -12.00 22.28
CA GLY A 137 0.80 -11.16 22.34
C GLY A 137 -0.34 -11.61 21.40
N ARG A 138 -0.26 -12.81 20.83
CA ARG A 138 -1.29 -13.35 19.94
C ARG A 138 -2.62 -13.51 20.68
N TRP A 139 -3.57 -12.64 20.36
CA TRP A 139 -4.96 -12.78 20.81
C TRP A 139 -5.63 -13.89 20.01
N ILE A 140 -6.03 -14.97 20.70
CA ILE A 140 -6.79 -16.07 20.11
C ILE A 140 -8.28 -15.83 20.42
N PRO A 141 -9.12 -15.53 19.41
CA PRO A 141 -10.56 -15.38 19.64
C PRO A 141 -11.15 -16.69 20.19
N LYS A 142 -11.90 -16.63 21.30
CA LYS A 142 -12.65 -17.77 21.85
C LYS A 142 -13.56 -18.47 20.83
N ALA A 143 -14.00 -17.75 19.80
CA ALA A 143 -14.79 -18.32 18.70
C ALA A 143 -14.05 -19.43 17.93
N LEU A 144 -12.71 -19.47 17.91
CA LEU A 144 -11.98 -20.57 17.27
C LEU A 144 -12.02 -21.87 18.07
N GLU A 145 -12.11 -21.79 19.40
CA GLU A 145 -12.40 -22.96 20.24
C GLU A 145 -13.82 -23.49 19.99
N GLU A 146 -14.78 -22.60 19.71
CA GLU A 146 -16.18 -22.97 19.46
C GLU A 146 -16.45 -23.43 18.01
N ASN A 147 -15.60 -23.06 17.04
CA ASN A 147 -15.70 -23.43 15.61
C ASN A 147 -15.25 -24.87 15.30
N ALA A 148 -15.09 -25.74 16.31
CA ALA A 148 -15.22 -27.19 16.14
C ALA A 148 -16.64 -27.61 15.70
N LYS A 149 -17.60 -26.67 15.61
CA LYS A 149 -18.94 -26.90 15.05
C LYS A 149 -18.87 -27.04 13.52
N PRO A 150 -19.56 -28.03 12.93
CA PRO A 150 -19.40 -28.41 11.52
C PRO A 150 -19.76 -27.26 10.58
N VAL A 151 -18.82 -26.91 9.69
CA VAL A 151 -19.06 -25.90 8.65
C VAL A 151 -20.16 -26.33 7.67
N PRO A 152 -21.08 -25.43 7.26
CA PRO A 152 -22.13 -25.73 6.30
C PRO A 152 -21.58 -26.22 4.94
N LYS A 153 -22.28 -27.16 4.29
CA LYS A 153 -21.84 -27.82 3.04
C LYS A 153 -21.50 -26.84 1.90
N TRP A 154 -22.20 -25.71 1.81
CA TRP A 154 -21.94 -24.68 0.80
C TRP A 154 -20.58 -23.97 0.98
N LYS A 155 -20.11 -23.79 2.23
CA LYS A 155 -18.76 -23.30 2.52
C LYS A 155 -17.68 -24.31 2.12
N LYS A 156 -17.96 -25.62 2.27
CA LYS A 156 -17.08 -26.72 1.82
C LYS A 156 -16.97 -26.81 0.29
N ILE A 157 -18.04 -26.50 -0.42
CA ILE A 157 -18.02 -26.45 -1.90
C ILE A 157 -17.21 -25.25 -2.35
N LEU A 158 -17.41 -24.08 -1.73
CA LEU A 158 -16.62 -22.89 -2.03
C LEU A 158 -15.13 -23.05 -1.70
N SER A 159 -14.76 -23.78 -0.64
CA SER A 159 -13.34 -24.04 -0.32
C SER A 159 -12.61 -24.91 -1.33
N ASN A 160 -13.32 -25.74 -2.12
CA ASN A 160 -12.71 -26.50 -3.21
C ASN A 160 -12.43 -25.67 -4.47
N PHE A 161 -12.98 -24.45 -4.54
CA PHE A 161 -12.74 -23.48 -5.60
C PHE A 161 -11.76 -22.36 -5.17
N ILE A 162 -11.15 -22.48 -3.98
CA ILE A 162 -10.22 -21.53 -3.35
C ILE A 162 -8.87 -22.21 -3.20
#